data_AF-A0A0G1F375-F1
#
_entry.id   AF-A0A0G1F375-F1
#
_cell.length_a   1.000
_cell.length_b   1.000
_cell.length_c   1.000
_cell.angle_alpha   90.00
_cell.angle_beta   90.00
_cell.angle_gamma   90.00
#
_symmetry.space_group_name_H-M   'P 1'
#
loop_
_entity.id
_entity.type
_entity.pdbx_description
1 polymer ?
#
loop_
_entity_poly.entity_id
_entity_poly.type
_entity_poly.pdbx_seq_one_letter_code
_entity_poly.pdbx_strand_id
1 'polypeptide(L)'
;MELNLKPGHVIHTLMEEHKLILGFLDELEKTNQRIQEESKYDENNGDFKKMENIAEHLVGAEPHHQREEKVLFPEMEKREIFGPTEMMRREHEEFRPKKKEILSLGQSVAKMDFDKFKKNLKESADFLVAMLREHIAKENDILYPMALEVIPEEAVWQNMKKECDKIGYCCFTPQA
;
A
#
# COMPACT_ATOMS: atom_id res chain seq x y z
N MET A 1 -17.02 9.69 5.46
CA MET A 1 -17.11 11.15 5.69
C MET A 1 -15.90 11.75 5.01
N GLU A 2 -16.04 12.63 4.02
CA GLU A 2 -14.85 13.19 3.36
C GLU A 2 -14.10 14.12 4.33
N LEU A 3 -12.86 13.75 4.66
CA LEU A 3 -11.98 14.58 5.49
C LEU A 3 -11.49 15.77 4.65
N ASN A 4 -12.00 16.96 4.92
CA ASN A 4 -11.60 18.21 4.24
C ASN A 4 -10.27 18.74 4.79
N LEU A 5 -9.18 17.99 4.55
CA LEU A 5 -7.82 18.38 4.90
C LEU A 5 -7.15 19.11 3.72
N LYS A 6 -6.26 20.07 4.03
CA LYS A 6 -5.54 20.82 3.00
C LYS A 6 -4.34 20.02 2.47
N PRO A 7 -3.95 20.22 1.19
CA PRO A 7 -2.67 19.75 0.68
C PRO A 7 -1.52 20.12 1.63
N GLY A 8 -0.65 19.14 1.89
CA GLY A 8 0.47 19.27 2.83
C GLY A 8 0.19 18.78 4.26
N HIS A 9 -1.07 18.50 4.62
CA HIS A 9 -1.38 17.79 5.87
C HIS A 9 -0.96 16.32 5.77
N VAL A 10 -0.44 15.73 6.86
CA VAL A 10 0.07 14.34 6.88
C VAL A 10 -0.98 13.34 6.39
N ILE A 11 -2.17 13.34 7.00
CA ILE A 11 -3.28 12.46 6.58
C ILE A 11 -3.72 12.73 5.13
N HIS A 12 -3.71 13.99 4.67
CA HIS A 12 -4.07 14.28 3.28
C HIS A 12 -3.09 13.57 2.32
N THR A 13 -1.78 13.67 2.57
CA THR A 13 -0.77 12.98 1.75
C THR A 13 -0.96 11.47 1.76
N LEU A 14 -1.20 10.86 2.94
CA LEU A 14 -1.45 9.43 3.05
C LEU A 14 -2.70 9.01 2.24
N MET A 15 -3.80 9.78 2.35
CA MET A 15 -5.02 9.51 1.58
C MET A 15 -4.85 9.68 0.06
N GLU A 16 -4.04 10.64 -0.39
CA GLU A 16 -3.73 10.76 -1.83
C GLU A 16 -2.91 9.57 -2.34
N GLU A 17 -1.99 9.05 -1.53
CA GLU A 17 -1.26 7.82 -1.87
C GLU A 17 -2.18 6.60 -1.87
N HIS A 18 -3.16 6.52 -0.96
CA HIS A 18 -4.18 5.47 -0.98
C HIS A 18 -4.94 5.41 -2.30
N LYS A 19 -5.31 6.55 -2.89
CA LYS A 19 -5.97 6.56 -4.21
C LYS A 19 -5.12 5.88 -5.27
N LEU A 20 -3.80 6.10 -5.25
CA LEU A 20 -2.87 5.51 -6.20
C LEU A 20 -2.63 4.02 -5.91
N ILE A 21 -2.48 3.64 -4.63
CA ILE A 21 -2.34 2.24 -4.23
C ILE A 21 -3.58 1.44 -4.63
N LEU A 22 -4.78 1.97 -4.40
CA LEU A 22 -6.04 1.35 -4.84
C LEU A 22 -6.09 1.20 -6.37
N GLY A 23 -5.64 2.22 -7.12
CA GLY A 23 -5.49 2.13 -8.57
C GLY A 23 -4.55 1.00 -9.00
N PHE A 24 -3.41 0.83 -8.34
CA PHE A 24 -2.48 -0.27 -8.59
C PHE A 24 -3.10 -1.63 -8.26
N LEU A 25 -3.89 -1.75 -7.20
CA LEU A 25 -4.60 -2.99 -6.86
C LEU A 25 -5.65 -3.35 -7.92
N ASP A 26 -6.42 -2.37 -8.42
CA ASP A 26 -7.38 -2.59 -9.51
C ASP A 26 -6.68 -3.07 -10.78
N GLU A 27 -5.53 -2.48 -11.10
CA GLU A 27 -4.75 -2.90 -12.25
C GLU A 27 -4.12 -4.28 -12.06
N LEU A 28 -3.65 -4.61 -10.86
CA LEU A 28 -3.10 -5.92 -10.51
C LEU A 28 -4.16 -7.00 -10.69
N GLU A 29 -5.36 -6.79 -10.15
CA GLU A 29 -6.49 -7.71 -10.25
C GLU A 29 -6.85 -8.01 -11.72
N LYS A 30 -7.03 -6.96 -12.53
CA LYS A 30 -7.34 -7.10 -13.96
C LYS A 30 -6.21 -7.76 -14.75
N THR A 31 -4.95 -7.43 -14.42
CA THR A 31 -3.78 -7.98 -15.13
C THR A 31 -3.56 -9.45 -14.77
N ASN A 32 -3.75 -9.81 -13.49
CA ASN A 32 -3.77 -11.21 -13.06
C ASN A 32 -4.85 -11.99 -13.82
N GLN A 33 -6.09 -11.49 -13.88
CA GLN A 33 -7.18 -12.15 -14.61
C GLN A 33 -6.80 -12.50 -16.07
N ARG A 34 -6.25 -11.53 -16.81
CA ARG A 34 -5.79 -11.77 -18.20
C ARG A 34 -4.66 -12.80 -18.27
N ILE A 35 -3.66 -12.70 -17.39
CA ILE A 35 -2.57 -13.68 -17.32
C ILE A 35 -3.08 -15.09 -17.02
N GLN A 36 -4.15 -15.25 -16.22
CA GLN A 36 -4.72 -16.56 -15.92
C GLN A 36 -5.34 -17.23 -17.15
N GLU A 37 -5.82 -16.45 -18.12
CA GLU A 37 -6.40 -16.93 -19.39
C GLU A 37 -5.33 -17.40 -20.37
N GLU A 38 -4.07 -17.02 -20.17
CA GLU A 38 -2.97 -17.42 -21.03
C GLU A 38 -2.62 -18.91 -20.89
N SER A 39 -2.34 -19.55 -22.03
CA SER A 39 -1.91 -20.96 -22.06
C SER A 39 -0.41 -21.14 -21.79
N LYS A 40 0.40 -20.10 -22.01
CA LYS A 40 1.86 -20.11 -21.86
C LYS A 40 2.38 -18.70 -21.62
N TYR A 41 3.59 -18.59 -21.09
CA TYR A 41 4.32 -17.33 -21.06
C TYR A 41 4.63 -16.85 -22.50
N ASP A 42 4.41 -15.56 -22.75
CA ASP A 42 4.81 -14.85 -23.96
C ASP A 42 5.46 -13.52 -23.55
N GLU A 43 6.74 -13.36 -23.86
CA GLU A 43 7.50 -12.15 -23.56
C GLU A 43 6.98 -10.90 -24.27
N ASN A 44 6.23 -11.07 -25.37
CA ASN A 44 5.60 -9.97 -26.10
C ASN A 44 4.25 -9.56 -25.50
N ASN A 45 3.70 -10.36 -24.58
CA ASN A 45 2.50 -9.98 -23.87
C ASN A 45 2.84 -8.93 -22.81
N GLY A 46 2.37 -7.70 -23.03
CA GLY A 46 2.63 -6.56 -22.16
C GLY A 46 2.11 -6.71 -20.73
N ASP A 47 1.20 -7.65 -20.46
CA ASP A 47 0.66 -7.89 -19.13
C ASP A 47 1.70 -8.39 -18.13
N PHE A 48 2.70 -9.18 -18.57
CA PHE A 48 3.77 -9.63 -17.68
C PHE A 48 4.63 -8.46 -17.19
N LYS A 49 5.00 -7.56 -18.11
CA LYS A 49 5.77 -6.36 -17.74
C LYS A 49 4.92 -5.37 -16.94
N LYS A 50 3.63 -5.24 -17.27
CA LYS A 50 2.69 -4.42 -16.51
C LYS A 50 2.57 -4.91 -15.07
N MET A 51 2.42 -6.22 -14.85
CA MET A 51 2.35 -6.82 -13.51
C MET A 51 3.62 -6.56 -12.70
N GLU A 52 4.80 -6.71 -13.31
CA GLU A 52 6.07 -6.39 -12.65
C GLU A 52 6.13 -4.92 -12.22
N ASN A 53 5.80 -3.98 -13.11
CA ASN A 53 5.79 -2.53 -12.80
C ASN A 53 4.78 -2.18 -11.68
N ILE A 54 3.60 -2.82 -11.68
CA ILE A 54 2.62 -2.65 -10.60
C ILE A 54 3.20 -3.14 -9.27
N ALA A 55 3.86 -4.30 -9.27
CA ALA A 55 4.50 -4.85 -8.08
C ALA A 55 5.65 -3.95 -7.57
N GLU A 56 6.44 -3.35 -8.48
CA GLU A 56 7.46 -2.35 -8.14
C GLU A 56 6.84 -1.16 -7.41
N HIS A 57 5.71 -0.61 -7.88
CA HIS A 57 5.00 0.47 -7.19
C HIS A 57 4.47 0.02 -5.83
N LEU A 58 3.85 -1.16 -5.73
CA LEU A 58 3.30 -1.66 -4.47
C LEU A 58 4.38 -1.90 -3.41
N VAL A 59 5.56 -2.40 -3.81
CA VAL A 59 6.76 -2.49 -2.95
C VAL A 59 7.30 -1.09 -2.63
N GLY A 60 7.31 -0.19 -3.62
CA GLY A 60 7.67 1.22 -3.48
C GLY A 60 6.73 2.05 -2.59
N ALA A 61 5.61 1.48 -2.15
CA ALA A 61 4.73 2.07 -1.16
C ALA A 61 5.29 1.99 0.28
N GLU A 62 6.40 1.29 0.53
CA GLU A 62 6.98 1.14 1.87
C GLU A 62 7.19 2.45 2.65
N PRO A 63 7.61 3.60 2.05
CA PRO A 63 7.67 4.86 2.77
C PRO A 63 6.34 5.30 3.39
N HIS A 64 5.20 4.97 2.77
CA HIS A 64 3.85 5.24 3.33
C HIS A 64 3.69 4.56 4.68
N HIS A 65 3.86 3.24 4.69
CA HIS A 65 3.73 2.39 5.86
C HIS A 65 4.70 2.81 6.96
N GLN A 66 5.91 3.24 6.59
CA GLN A 66 6.88 3.74 7.55
C GLN A 66 6.48 5.07 8.19
N ARG A 67 5.84 5.98 7.45
CA ARG A 67 5.35 7.23 8.04
C ARG A 67 4.23 6.95 9.05
N GLU A 68 3.38 5.98 8.77
CA GLU A 68 2.37 5.56 9.73
C GLU A 68 3.01 4.93 10.96
N GLU A 69 3.84 3.90 10.78
CA GLU A 69 4.41 3.12 11.87
C GLU A 69 5.38 3.89 12.76
N LYS A 70 6.13 4.83 12.18
CA LYS A 70 7.20 5.56 12.87
C LYS A 70 6.81 6.98 13.28
N VAL A 71 5.71 7.52 12.74
CA VAL A 71 5.28 8.90 13.04
C VAL A 71 3.85 8.95 13.54
N LEU A 72 2.87 8.52 12.76
CA LEU A 72 1.45 8.64 13.15
C LEU A 72 1.10 7.73 14.33
N PHE A 73 1.42 6.45 14.24
CA PHE A 73 1.05 5.46 15.27
C PHE A 73 1.69 5.76 16.63
N PRO A 74 2.99 6.11 16.73
CA PRO A 74 3.58 6.50 18.02
C PRO A 74 2.90 7.74 18.63
N GLU A 75 2.40 8.67 17.81
CA GLU A 75 1.70 9.86 18.31
C GLU A 75 0.29 9.54 18.81
N MET A 76 -0.39 8.58 18.17
CA MET A 76 -1.66 8.03 18.64
C MET A 76 -1.49 7.19 19.93
N GLU A 77 -0.40 6.44 20.05
CA GLU A 77 -0.09 5.61 21.22
C GLU A 77 0.22 6.44 22.47
N LYS A 78 0.88 7.61 22.31
CA LYS A 78 1.01 8.59 23.41
C LYS A 78 -0.33 9.07 23.97
N ARG A 79 -1.41 8.89 23.21
CA ARG A 79 -2.80 9.22 23.55
C ARG A 79 -3.63 7.97 23.84
N GLU A 80 -2.96 6.90 24.23
CA GLU A 80 -3.57 5.64 24.69
C GLU A 80 -4.30 4.83 23.61
N ILE A 81 -4.11 5.15 22.32
CA ILE A 81 -4.64 4.36 21.21
C ILE A 81 -3.63 3.29 20.79
N PHE A 82 -3.65 2.12 21.46
CA PHE A 82 -2.69 1.02 21.21
C PHE A 82 -3.24 -0.10 20.32
N GLY A 83 -4.46 -0.57 20.60
CA GLY A 83 -5.03 -1.75 19.90
C GLY A 83 -5.14 -1.57 18.38
N PRO A 84 -5.71 -0.45 17.89
CA PRO A 84 -5.79 -0.19 16.45
C PRO A 84 -4.40 -0.13 15.78
N THR A 85 -3.43 0.57 16.37
CA THR A 85 -2.10 0.73 15.76
C THR A 85 -1.29 -0.56 15.78
N GLU A 86 -1.49 -1.44 16.77
CA GLU A 86 -0.89 -2.78 16.78
C GLU A 86 -1.46 -3.66 15.68
N MET A 87 -2.79 -3.63 15.47
CA MET A 87 -3.44 -4.40 14.40
C MET A 87 -2.94 -3.97 13.03
N MET A 88 -2.88 -2.67 12.75
CA MET A 88 -2.40 -2.18 11.45
C MET A 88 -0.96 -2.63 11.15
N ARG A 89 -0.07 -2.61 12.15
CA ARG A 89 1.31 -3.14 12.01
C ARG A 89 1.34 -4.63 11.67
N ARG A 90 0.47 -5.43 12.29
CA ARG A 90 0.40 -6.87 11.97
C ARG A 90 -0.04 -7.08 10.53
N GLU A 91 -1.06 -6.37 10.07
CA GLU A 91 -1.51 -6.42 8.68
C GLU A 91 -0.39 -5.96 7.72
N HIS A 92 0.38 -4.93 8.07
CA HIS A 92 1.55 -4.52 7.29
C HIS A 92 2.57 -5.65 7.13
N GLU A 93 2.92 -6.34 8.21
CA GLU A 93 3.84 -7.47 8.19
C GLU A 93 3.31 -8.64 7.35
N GLU A 94 2.00 -8.85 7.29
CA GLU A 94 1.38 -9.91 6.50
C GLU A 94 1.43 -9.63 4.99
N PHE A 95 1.10 -8.41 4.55
CA PHE A 95 1.04 -8.12 3.11
C PHE A 95 2.39 -7.73 2.49
N ARG A 96 3.37 -7.26 3.29
CA ARG A 96 4.73 -6.92 2.81
C ARG A 96 5.41 -8.07 2.04
N PRO A 97 5.48 -9.31 2.55
CA PRO A 97 6.07 -10.41 1.81
C PRO A 97 5.30 -10.73 0.52
N LYS A 98 3.96 -10.55 0.50
CA LYS A 98 3.14 -10.77 -0.68
C LYS A 98 3.41 -9.78 -1.81
N LYS A 99 3.64 -8.50 -1.49
CA LYS A 99 4.14 -7.50 -2.47
C LYS A 99 5.45 -7.95 -3.13
N LYS A 100 6.41 -8.41 -2.31
CA LYS A 100 7.72 -8.89 -2.77
C LYS A 100 7.62 -10.18 -3.58
N GLU A 101 6.71 -11.08 -3.20
CA GLU A 101 6.46 -12.32 -3.93
C GLU A 101 5.99 -12.05 -5.36
N ILE A 102 5.01 -11.16 -5.54
CA ILE A 102 4.52 -10.78 -6.88
C ILE A 102 5.64 -10.15 -7.72
N LEU A 103 6.45 -9.26 -7.14
CA LEU A 103 7.59 -8.68 -7.83
C LEU A 103 8.60 -9.77 -8.27
N SER A 104 8.91 -10.70 -7.39
CA SER A 104 9.81 -11.82 -7.70
C SER A 104 9.24 -12.73 -8.80
N LEU A 105 7.93 -12.97 -8.81
CA LEU A 105 7.25 -13.73 -9.87
C LEU A 105 7.39 -13.02 -11.23
N GLY A 106 7.16 -11.70 -11.28
CA GLY A 106 7.36 -10.90 -12.49
C GLY A 106 8.78 -11.00 -13.05
N GLN A 107 9.78 -10.94 -12.17
CA GLN A 107 11.20 -11.02 -12.55
C GLN A 107 11.68 -12.42 -12.96
N SER A 108 10.94 -13.47 -12.59
CA SER A 108 11.36 -14.87 -12.78
C SER A 108 10.48 -15.68 -13.71
N VAL A 109 9.38 -15.12 -14.23
CA VAL A 109 8.38 -15.81 -15.07
C VAL A 109 8.99 -16.60 -16.23
N ALA A 110 10.01 -16.05 -16.91
CA ALA A 110 10.66 -16.70 -18.06
C ALA A 110 11.47 -17.97 -17.69
N LYS A 111 11.76 -18.19 -16.40
CA LYS A 111 12.62 -19.27 -15.89
C LYS A 111 11.85 -20.29 -15.06
N MET A 112 10.53 -20.18 -14.98
CA MET A 112 9.70 -21.02 -14.13
C MET A 112 8.62 -21.75 -14.93
N ASP A 113 8.15 -22.85 -14.37
CA ASP A 113 6.97 -23.53 -14.88
C ASP A 113 5.76 -22.58 -14.85
N PHE A 114 5.05 -22.48 -15.98
CA PHE A 114 4.03 -21.47 -16.17
C PHE A 114 2.76 -21.73 -15.35
N ASP A 115 2.39 -23.00 -15.14
CA ASP A 115 1.25 -23.34 -14.31
C ASP A 115 1.55 -23.05 -12.83
N LYS A 116 2.76 -23.34 -12.37
CA LYS A 116 3.25 -22.94 -11.05
C LYS A 116 3.26 -21.42 -10.89
N PHE A 117 3.72 -20.68 -11.90
CA PHE A 117 3.67 -19.22 -11.91
C PHE A 117 2.24 -18.70 -11.74
N LYS A 118 1.30 -19.17 -12.58
CA LYS A 118 -0.10 -18.75 -12.53
C LYS A 118 -0.73 -19.01 -11.17
N LYS A 119 -0.49 -20.18 -10.58
CA LYS A 119 -0.98 -20.52 -9.24
C LYS A 119 -0.46 -19.54 -8.18
N ASN A 120 0.86 -19.32 -8.14
CA ASN A 120 1.47 -18.45 -7.14
C ASN A 120 1.04 -16.99 -7.33
N LEU A 121 0.98 -16.51 -8.58
CA LEU A 121 0.50 -15.16 -8.89
C LEU A 121 -0.94 -14.98 -8.43
N LYS A 122 -1.82 -15.96 -8.72
CA LYS A 122 -3.22 -15.90 -8.31
C LYS A 122 -3.36 -15.83 -6.78
N GLU A 123 -2.70 -16.73 -6.07
CA GLU A 123 -2.76 -16.77 -4.60
C GLU A 123 -2.31 -15.43 -3.98
N SER A 124 -1.18 -14.91 -4.43
CA SER A 124 -0.61 -13.70 -3.84
C SER A 124 -1.31 -12.42 -4.28
N ALA A 125 -1.78 -12.34 -5.53
CA ALA A 125 -2.58 -11.21 -6.00
C ALA A 125 -3.95 -11.16 -5.32
N ASP A 126 -4.68 -12.28 -5.24
CA ASP A 126 -6.00 -12.33 -4.62
C ASP A 126 -5.91 -11.95 -3.13
N PHE A 127 -4.93 -12.49 -2.40
CA PHE A 127 -4.68 -12.12 -1.00
C PHE A 127 -4.36 -10.63 -0.87
N LEU A 128 -3.40 -10.12 -1.65
CA LEU A 128 -2.93 -8.74 -1.52
C LEU A 128 -4.03 -7.73 -1.85
N VAL A 129 -4.80 -7.98 -2.91
CA VAL A 129 -5.91 -7.11 -3.33
C VAL A 129 -6.99 -7.06 -2.25
N ALA A 130 -7.39 -8.21 -1.69
CA ALA A 130 -8.40 -8.26 -0.64
C ALA A 130 -7.91 -7.56 0.63
N MET A 131 -6.75 -7.97 1.16
CA MET A 131 -6.21 -7.47 2.42
C MET A 131 -5.91 -5.97 2.36
N LEU A 132 -5.24 -5.49 1.31
CA LEU A 132 -4.81 -4.09 1.26
C LEU A 132 -5.98 -3.13 1.00
N ARG A 133 -7.03 -3.55 0.28
CA ARG A 133 -8.27 -2.76 0.17
C ARG A 133 -8.98 -2.62 1.51
N GLU A 134 -9.11 -3.72 2.26
CA GLU A 134 -9.73 -3.71 3.59
C GLU A 134 -8.92 -2.85 4.57
N HIS A 135 -7.60 -2.99 4.53
CA HIS A 135 -6.66 -2.22 5.34
C HIS A 135 -6.80 -0.71 5.11
N ILE A 136 -6.75 -0.28 3.84
CA ILE A 136 -6.92 1.13 3.46
C ILE A 136 -8.29 1.67 3.90
N ALA A 137 -9.35 0.85 3.87
CA ALA A 137 -10.65 1.25 4.37
C ALA A 137 -10.64 1.48 5.89
N LYS A 138 -9.98 0.61 6.66
CA LYS A 138 -9.80 0.80 8.12
C LYS A 138 -9.05 2.09 8.42
N GLU A 139 -8.01 2.40 7.67
CA GLU A 139 -7.28 3.67 7.78
C GLU A 139 -8.16 4.88 7.50
N ASN A 140 -8.73 4.94 6.30
CA ASN A 140 -9.47 6.10 5.83
C ASN A 140 -10.73 6.37 6.65
N ASP A 141 -11.47 5.33 7.02
CA ASP A 141 -12.80 5.47 7.60
C ASP A 141 -12.79 5.43 9.14
N ILE A 142 -11.74 4.90 9.76
CA ILE A 142 -11.69 4.70 11.22
C ILE A 142 -10.42 5.33 11.82
N LEU A 143 -9.23 4.89 11.40
CA LEU A 143 -7.98 5.26 12.07
C LEU A 143 -7.65 6.74 11.90
N TYR A 144 -7.74 7.27 10.68
CA TYR A 144 -7.43 8.68 10.40
C TYR A 144 -8.42 9.66 11.04
N PRO A 145 -9.76 9.42 10.99
CA PRO A 145 -10.70 10.22 11.78
C PRO A 145 -10.39 10.20 13.27
N MET A 146 -10.07 9.03 13.84
CA MET A 146 -9.69 8.90 15.25
C MET A 146 -8.40 9.68 15.56
N ALA A 147 -7.40 9.61 14.69
CA ALA A 147 -6.15 10.36 14.85
C ALA A 147 -6.39 11.89 14.88
N LEU A 148 -7.27 12.39 14.02
CA LEU A 148 -7.65 13.81 14.01
C LEU A 148 -8.41 14.22 15.28
N GLU A 149 -9.24 13.34 15.83
CA GLU A 149 -9.98 13.61 17.07
C GLU A 149 -9.04 13.68 18.28
N VAL A 150 -8.10 12.73 18.39
CA VAL A 150 -7.21 12.63 19.55
C VAL A 150 -6.01 13.57 19.47
N ILE A 151 -5.61 14.04 18.29
CA ILE A 151 -4.49 14.97 18.07
C ILE A 151 -5.05 16.34 17.61
N PRO A 152 -5.59 17.17 18.51
CA PRO A 152 -6.12 18.48 18.16
C PRO A 152 -5.02 19.52 17.89
N GLU A 153 -3.77 19.25 18.28
CA GLU A 153 -2.70 20.24 18.25
C GLU A 153 -2.06 20.38 16.87
N GLU A 154 -2.30 21.50 16.20
CA GLU A 154 -1.68 21.83 14.90
C GLU A 154 -0.15 21.72 14.94
N ALA A 155 0.49 22.16 16.04
CA ALA A 155 1.95 22.08 16.19
C ALA A 155 2.48 20.63 16.16
N VAL A 156 1.70 19.66 16.62
CA VAL A 156 2.05 18.24 16.57
C VAL A 156 2.00 17.74 15.12
N TRP A 157 0.95 18.09 14.36
CA TRP A 157 0.85 17.77 12.93
C TRP A 157 2.00 18.38 12.12
N GLN A 158 2.38 19.62 12.41
CA GLN A 158 3.54 20.27 11.77
C GLN A 158 4.86 19.56 12.10
N ASN A 159 5.01 19.05 13.32
CA ASN A 159 6.18 18.25 13.69
C ASN A 159 6.18 16.88 13.01
N MET A 160 5.05 16.18 13.02
CA MET A 160 4.90 14.90 12.32
C MET A 160 5.21 15.04 10.83
N LYS A 161 4.75 16.13 10.19
CA LYS A 161 5.10 16.42 8.79
C LYS A 161 6.62 16.47 8.58
N LYS A 162 7.38 17.12 9.46
CA LYS A 162 8.85 17.17 9.36
C LYS A 162 9.50 15.80 9.51
N GLU A 163 8.98 14.95 10.41
CA GLU A 163 9.48 13.59 10.55
C GLU A 163 9.13 12.71 9.34
N CYS A 164 7.93 12.89 8.78
CA CYS A 164 7.52 12.30 7.52
C CYS A 164 8.44 12.72 6.36
N ASP A 165 8.78 14.02 6.26
CA ASP A 165 9.70 14.54 5.25
C ASP A 165 11.10 13.90 5.33
N LYS A 166 11.56 13.48 6.52
CA LYS A 166 12.84 12.76 6.70
C LYS A 166 12.77 11.30 6.25
N ILE A 167 11.61 10.64 6.40
CA ILE A 167 11.39 9.28 5.90
C ILE A 167 11.33 9.29 4.37
N GLY A 168 10.80 10.37 3.79
CA GLY A 168 10.58 10.53 2.36
C GLY A 168 9.21 10.00 1.96
N TYR A 169 8.96 10.01 0.65
CA TYR A 169 7.65 9.76 0.03
C TYR A 169 7.72 8.63 -0.99
N CYS A 170 6.56 8.04 -1.31
CA CYS A 170 6.47 7.04 -2.36
C CYS A 170 6.86 7.66 -3.71
N CYS A 171 7.37 6.86 -4.64
CA CYS A 171 7.77 7.37 -5.97
C CYS A 171 6.59 7.94 -6.78
N PHE A 172 5.37 7.63 -6.38
CA PHE A 172 4.12 8.09 -6.99
C PHE A 172 3.39 9.14 -6.15
N THR A 173 3.91 9.57 -4.99
CA THR A 173 3.25 10.57 -4.14
C THR A 173 3.02 11.85 -4.94
N PRO A 174 1.77 12.36 -5.03
CA PRO A 174 1.50 13.59 -5.75
C PRO A 174 2.29 14.77 -5.19
N GLN A 175 2.81 15.62 -6.07
CA GLN A 175 3.41 16.88 -5.65
C GLN A 175 2.31 17.82 -5.15
N ALA A 176 2.52 18.40 -3.97
CA ALA A 176 1.63 19.39 -3.37
C ALA A 176 1.86 20.79 -3.96
#